data_AF-A0A963YXC4-F1
#
_entry.id   AF-A0A963YXC4-F1
#
_cell.length_a   1.000
_cell.length_b   1.000
_cell.length_c   1.000
_cell.angle_alpha   90.00
_cell.angle_beta   90.00
_cell.angle_gamma   90.00
#
_symmetry.space_group_name_H-M   'P 1'
#
loop_
_entity.id
_entity.type
_entity.pdbx_description
1 polymer ?
#
loop_
_entity_poly.entity_id
_entity_poly.type
_entity_poly.pdbx_seq_one_letter_code
_entity_poly.pdbx_strand_id
1 'polypeptide(L)'
;AEEEAATELRRLDELVAMRAASAWLGDQPTLGETVFARGRPESMGLLLGTEHAVDVIAFLWASLALFEDDTPDPDTVTRYRPSWSDLYSVTEAQDRILRILGEGGDGAELEHFLPEPPVEVEGDGTALDGALRRSSAWATTFSASLELAKQNEIAVHQEEPFAKVVLTAIGQRASP
;
A
#
# COMPACT_ATOMS: atom_id res chain seq x y z
N ALA A 1 24.55 -45.64 -49.78
CA ALA A 1 23.12 -45.98 -49.63
C ALA A 1 22.70 -46.08 -48.17
N GLU A 2 23.03 -47.15 -47.44
CA GLU A 2 22.56 -47.33 -46.05
C GLU A 2 23.21 -46.37 -45.04
N GLU A 3 24.52 -46.11 -45.17
CA GLU A 3 25.23 -45.13 -44.33
C GLU A 3 24.78 -43.68 -44.58
N GLU A 4 24.44 -43.33 -45.82
CA GLU A 4 23.93 -42.00 -46.17
C GLU A 4 22.53 -41.76 -45.57
N ALA A 5 21.66 -42.75 -45.63
CA ALA A 5 20.34 -42.70 -44.99
C ALA A 5 20.44 -42.57 -43.47
N ALA A 6 21.35 -43.32 -42.83
CA ALA A 6 21.60 -43.20 -41.38
C ALA A 6 22.14 -41.82 -40.98
N THR A 7 22.95 -41.20 -41.86
CA THR A 7 23.51 -39.87 -41.62
C THR A 7 22.43 -38.78 -41.75
N GLU A 8 21.52 -38.93 -42.70
CA GLU A 8 20.40 -38.00 -42.88
C GLU A 8 19.37 -38.09 -41.75
N LEU A 9 19.05 -39.31 -41.29
CA LEU A 9 18.16 -39.51 -40.13
C LEU A 9 18.70 -38.82 -38.87
N ARG A 10 20.02 -38.95 -38.61
CA ARG A 10 20.66 -38.28 -37.47
C ARG A 10 20.53 -36.76 -37.54
N ARG A 11 20.66 -36.17 -38.73
CA ARG A 11 20.48 -34.72 -38.93
C ARG A 11 19.04 -34.27 -38.68
N LEU A 12 18.06 -35.08 -39.06
CA LEU A 12 16.66 -34.80 -38.78
C LEU A 12 16.36 -34.86 -37.28
N ASP A 13 16.90 -35.84 -36.56
CA ASP A 13 16.75 -35.94 -35.11
C ASP A 13 17.38 -34.74 -34.39
N GLU A 14 18.58 -34.33 -34.80
CA GLU A 14 19.25 -33.11 -34.30
C GLU A 14 18.41 -31.85 -34.56
N LEU A 15 17.83 -31.72 -35.75
CA LEU A 15 16.96 -30.58 -36.09
C LEU A 15 15.69 -30.55 -35.23
N VAL A 16 15.09 -31.70 -34.95
CA VAL A 16 13.92 -31.79 -34.05
C VAL A 16 14.30 -31.37 -32.64
N ALA A 17 15.45 -31.83 -32.12
CA ALA A 17 15.95 -31.45 -30.82
C ALA A 17 16.23 -29.94 -30.72
N MET A 18 16.86 -29.35 -31.75
CA MET A 18 17.10 -27.91 -31.83
C MET A 18 15.81 -27.10 -31.84
N ARG A 19 14.79 -27.54 -32.59
CA ARG A 19 13.49 -26.87 -32.62
C ARG A 19 12.80 -26.91 -31.26
N ALA A 20 12.80 -28.06 -30.59
CA ALA A 20 12.23 -28.18 -29.25
C ALA A 20 12.93 -27.25 -28.24
N ALA A 21 14.27 -27.18 -28.27
CA ALA A 21 15.03 -26.26 -27.42
C ALA A 21 14.73 -24.78 -27.73
N SER A 22 14.57 -24.42 -29.01
CA SER A 22 14.22 -23.05 -29.40
C SER A 22 12.83 -22.62 -28.92
N ALA A 23 11.84 -23.51 -28.98
CA ALA A 23 10.51 -23.25 -28.45
C ALA A 23 10.55 -23.06 -26.92
N TRP A 24 11.26 -23.94 -26.22
CA TRP A 24 11.42 -23.84 -24.76
C TRP A 24 12.11 -22.55 -24.32
N LEU A 25 13.14 -22.10 -25.05
CA LEU A 25 13.81 -20.82 -24.79
C LEU A 25 12.91 -19.62 -25.09
N GLY A 26 12.08 -19.69 -26.14
CA GLY A 26 11.13 -18.63 -26.48
C GLY A 26 10.06 -18.40 -25.40
N ASP A 27 9.69 -19.46 -24.68
CA ASP A 27 8.72 -19.38 -23.57
C ASP A 27 9.37 -18.93 -22.25
N GLN A 28 10.68 -18.73 -22.19
CA GLN A 28 11.32 -18.27 -20.96
C GLN A 28 11.06 -16.79 -20.71
N PRO A 29 10.87 -16.40 -19.43
CA PRO A 29 10.72 -15.01 -19.07
C PRO A 29 11.99 -14.21 -19.41
N THR A 30 11.81 -13.08 -20.11
CA THR A 30 12.89 -12.23 -20.59
C THR A 30 12.92 -10.90 -19.82
N LEU A 31 14.10 -10.54 -19.33
CA LEU A 31 14.31 -9.28 -18.61
C LEU A 31 14.10 -8.09 -19.56
N GLY A 32 13.26 -7.14 -19.15
CA GLY A 32 12.89 -5.96 -19.93
C GLY A 32 11.62 -6.14 -20.77
N GLU A 33 11.10 -7.35 -20.90
CA GLU A 33 9.85 -7.63 -21.62
C GLU A 33 8.77 -8.17 -20.67
N THR A 34 9.01 -9.37 -20.11
CA THR A 34 8.06 -10.01 -19.17
C THR A 34 8.50 -9.92 -17.72
N VAL A 35 9.80 -9.73 -17.46
CA VAL A 35 10.35 -9.50 -16.12
C VAL A 35 11.04 -8.15 -16.10
N PHE A 36 10.73 -7.28 -15.15
CA PHE A 36 11.36 -5.96 -15.04
C PHE A 36 12.36 -5.93 -13.88
N ALA A 37 13.51 -5.29 -14.10
CA ALA A 37 14.53 -5.15 -13.07
C ALA A 37 14.03 -4.24 -11.93
N ARG A 38 14.48 -4.50 -10.70
CA ARG A 38 14.23 -3.62 -9.55
C ARG A 38 15.03 -2.33 -9.73
N GLY A 39 14.39 -1.17 -9.56
CA GLY A 39 15.01 0.13 -9.81
C GLY A 39 16.21 0.44 -8.89
N ARG A 40 16.01 0.41 -7.57
CA ARG A 40 17.09 0.62 -6.59
C ARG A 40 16.99 -0.41 -5.48
N PRO A 41 17.65 -1.57 -5.60
CA PRO A 41 17.64 -2.57 -4.53
C PRO A 41 18.36 -2.01 -3.30
N GLU A 42 17.78 -2.19 -2.11
CA GLU A 42 18.47 -1.90 -0.86
C GLU A 42 19.58 -2.93 -0.65
N SER A 43 20.79 -2.47 -0.32
CA SER A 43 21.89 -3.36 0.05
C SER A 43 21.58 -3.97 1.41
N MET A 44 21.30 -5.27 1.44
CA MET A 44 21.16 -6.03 2.68
C MET A 44 22.58 -6.31 3.25
N GLY A 45 23.24 -5.25 3.70
CA GLY A 45 24.50 -5.30 4.41
C GLY A 45 24.25 -5.20 5.90
N LEU A 46 24.40 -6.31 6.62
CA LEU A 46 24.53 -6.28 8.06
C LEU A 46 25.88 -5.62 8.38
N LEU A 47 25.87 -4.34 8.76
CA LEU A 47 27.03 -3.66 9.34
C LEU A 47 27.27 -4.22 10.75
N LEU A 48 27.83 -5.43 10.86
CA LEU A 48 28.43 -5.90 12.11
C LEU A 48 29.83 -5.29 12.24
N GLY A 49 29.85 -3.98 12.49
CA GLY A 49 31.04 -3.27 12.95
C GLY A 49 30.84 -2.88 14.41
N THR A 50 31.02 -3.80 15.34
CA THR A 50 31.12 -3.44 16.76
C THR A 50 32.52 -3.78 17.29
N GLU A 51 33.53 -3.07 16.78
CA GLU A 51 34.78 -2.90 17.53
C GLU A 51 34.60 -1.74 18.52
N HIS A 52 33.63 -1.86 19.42
CA HIS A 52 33.63 -0.97 20.58
C HIS A 52 34.74 -1.46 21.51
N ALA A 53 35.91 -0.81 21.42
CA ALA A 53 36.95 -0.92 22.44
C ALA A 53 36.43 -0.24 23.71
N VAL A 54 35.64 -0.97 24.49
CA VAL A 54 35.13 -0.45 25.76
C VAL A 54 36.20 -0.67 26.81
N ASP A 55 36.64 0.41 27.45
CA ASP A 55 37.41 0.31 28.69
C ASP A 55 36.53 -0.38 29.75
N VAL A 56 36.96 -1.56 30.18
CA VAL A 56 36.23 -2.41 31.13
C VAL A 56 35.94 -1.67 32.43
N ILE A 57 36.82 -0.77 32.86
CA ILE A 57 36.60 0.00 34.09
C ILE A 57 35.50 1.04 33.87
N ALA A 58 35.56 1.78 32.76
CA ALA A 58 34.51 2.74 32.40
C ALA A 58 33.15 2.05 32.21
N PHE A 59 33.13 0.84 31.64
CA PHE A 59 31.93 0.02 31.52
C PHE A 59 31.37 -0.39 32.88
N LEU A 60 32.22 -0.85 33.79
CA LEU A 60 31.81 -1.25 35.14
C LEU A 60 31.27 -0.06 35.94
N TRP A 61 31.88 1.12 35.81
CA TRP A 61 31.37 2.34 36.46
C TRP A 61 30.04 2.80 35.87
N ALA A 62 29.89 2.79 34.54
CA ALA A 62 28.64 3.14 33.88
C ALA A 62 27.50 2.15 34.22
N SER A 63 27.82 0.85 34.36
CA SER A 63 26.84 -0.15 34.76
C SER A 63 26.47 -0.06 36.24
N LEU A 64 27.41 0.26 37.14
CA LEU A 64 27.10 0.57 38.53
C LEU A 64 26.20 1.79 38.68
N ALA A 65 26.40 2.83 37.87
CA ALA A 65 25.51 4.00 37.86
C ALA A 65 24.06 3.62 37.52
N LEU A 66 23.84 2.62 36.65
CA LEU A 66 22.50 2.08 36.36
C LEU A 66 21.86 1.33 37.54
N PHE A 67 22.66 0.81 38.47
CA PHE A 67 22.17 0.13 39.67
C PHE A 67 21.99 1.08 40.86
N GLU A 68 22.72 2.20 40.88
CA GLU A 68 22.63 3.24 41.90
C GLU A 68 21.57 4.31 41.60
N ASP A 69 21.30 4.58 40.32
CA ASP A 69 20.11 5.34 39.96
C ASP A 69 18.88 4.49 40.29
N ASP A 70 17.95 5.10 41.02
CA ASP A 70 16.65 4.59 41.44
C ASP A 70 15.77 4.39 40.19
N THR A 71 16.24 3.51 39.30
CA THR A 71 15.69 3.27 37.99
C THR A 71 14.34 2.62 38.21
N PRO A 72 13.24 3.23 37.74
CA PRO A 72 11.91 2.70 38.00
C PRO A 72 11.82 1.27 37.47
N ASP A 73 11.16 0.42 38.25
CA ASP A 73 10.83 -0.99 38.01
C ASP A 73 10.89 -1.39 36.52
N PRO A 74 11.58 -2.48 36.12
CA PRO A 74 11.62 -2.96 34.73
C PRO A 74 10.24 -3.23 34.10
N ASP A 75 9.14 -3.22 34.86
CA ASP A 75 7.77 -3.11 34.31
C ASP A 75 7.48 -1.76 33.61
N THR A 76 8.40 -0.80 33.71
CA THR A 76 8.42 0.49 33.02
C THR A 76 9.26 0.44 31.74
N VAL A 77 9.38 -0.71 31.07
CA VAL A 77 9.63 -0.69 29.62
C VAL A 77 8.50 0.14 29.04
N THR A 78 8.81 1.33 28.52
CA THR A 78 7.88 2.15 27.73
C THR A 78 7.41 1.27 26.58
N ARG A 79 6.31 0.56 26.82
CA ARG A 79 5.70 -0.36 25.89
C ARG A 79 5.47 0.47 24.65
N TYR A 80 6.20 0.16 23.57
CA TYR A 80 6.02 0.85 22.30
C TYR A 80 4.55 0.70 21.91
N ARG A 81 3.78 1.72 22.23
CA ARG A 81 2.39 1.89 21.87
C ARG A 81 2.44 2.95 20.78
N PRO A 82 2.50 2.57 19.50
CA PRO A 82 2.27 3.54 18.47
C PRO A 82 0.94 4.23 18.79
N SER A 83 0.94 5.57 18.79
CA SER A 83 -0.29 6.32 18.93
C SER A 83 -1.21 5.85 17.82
N TRP A 84 -2.38 5.33 18.19
CA TRP A 84 -3.41 5.03 17.22
C TRP A 84 -3.82 6.38 16.64
N SER A 85 -3.35 6.67 15.42
CA SER A 85 -3.87 7.79 14.66
C SER A 85 -5.35 7.51 14.45
N ASP A 86 -6.18 8.39 14.98
CA ASP A 86 -7.62 8.38 14.80
C ASP A 86 -7.92 8.73 13.33
N LEU A 87 -7.88 7.70 12.49
CA LEU A 87 -8.07 7.76 11.04
C LEU A 87 -9.52 7.46 10.70
N TYR A 88 -9.99 8.03 9.59
CA TYR A 88 -11.39 7.92 9.20
C TYR A 88 -11.75 6.51 8.71
N SER A 89 -12.85 5.97 9.22
CA SER A 89 -13.39 4.67 8.84
C SER A 89 -14.09 4.69 7.49
N VAL A 90 -13.87 3.65 6.68
CA VAL A 90 -14.52 3.47 5.37
C VAL A 90 -16.02 3.27 5.52
N THR A 91 -16.46 2.50 6.51
CA THR A 91 -17.88 2.25 6.77
C THR A 91 -18.62 3.54 7.12
N GLU A 92 -18.02 4.38 7.97
CA GLU A 92 -18.61 5.69 8.33
C GLU A 92 -18.68 6.63 7.11
N ALA A 93 -17.72 6.54 6.20
CA ALA A 93 -17.77 7.29 4.95
C ALA A 93 -18.89 6.81 4.02
N GLN A 94 -19.14 5.50 3.92
CA GLN A 94 -20.27 4.95 3.15
C GLN A 94 -21.61 5.46 3.71
N ASP A 95 -21.82 5.33 5.02
CA ASP A 95 -23.05 5.78 5.68
C ASP A 95 -23.27 7.29 5.47
N ARG A 96 -22.21 8.08 5.58
CA ARG A 96 -22.25 9.53 5.32
C ARG A 96 -22.62 9.85 3.87
N ILE A 97 -22.04 9.16 2.89
CA ILE A 97 -22.36 9.35 1.47
C ILE A 97 -23.84 9.07 1.21
N LEU A 98 -24.33 7.91 1.66
CA LEU A 98 -25.72 7.50 1.46
C LEU A 98 -26.69 8.43 2.17
N ARG A 99 -26.37 8.88 3.38
CA ARG A 99 -27.18 9.85 4.13
C ARG A 99 -27.28 11.18 3.39
N ILE A 100 -26.16 11.77 2.98
CA ILE A 100 -26.15 13.07 2.29
C ILE A 100 -26.88 12.99 0.94
N LEU A 101 -26.70 11.90 0.19
CA LEU A 101 -27.43 11.70 -1.07
C LEU A 101 -28.94 11.47 -0.86
N GLY A 102 -29.32 10.77 0.21
CA GLY A 102 -30.72 10.47 0.54
C GLY A 102 -31.54 11.68 1.01
N GLU A 103 -30.89 12.73 1.50
CA GLU A 103 -31.56 13.96 1.99
C GLU A 103 -32.06 14.89 0.85
N GLY A 104 -31.84 14.53 -0.43
CA GLY A 104 -32.51 15.16 -1.58
C GLY A 104 -31.59 15.83 -2.62
N GLY A 105 -30.37 15.34 -2.81
CA GLY A 105 -29.42 15.95 -3.75
C GLY A 105 -29.52 15.44 -5.19
N ASP A 106 -29.51 16.35 -6.17
CA ASP A 106 -29.29 16.09 -7.61
C ASP A 106 -27.84 15.62 -7.92
N GLY A 107 -27.14 15.14 -6.90
CA GLY A 107 -25.71 14.90 -6.88
C GLY A 107 -24.90 16.06 -6.29
N ALA A 108 -23.74 15.74 -5.74
CA ALA A 108 -22.83 16.69 -5.13
C ALA A 108 -21.37 16.32 -5.42
N GLU A 109 -20.47 17.29 -5.29
CA GLU A 109 -19.03 17.06 -5.42
C GLU A 109 -18.50 16.20 -4.25
N LEU A 110 -17.46 15.40 -4.48
CA LEU A 110 -16.86 14.49 -3.50
C LEU A 110 -16.45 15.21 -2.19
N GLU A 111 -16.04 16.48 -2.31
CA GLU A 111 -15.69 17.38 -1.20
C GLU A 111 -16.79 17.53 -0.16
N HIS A 112 -18.05 17.51 -0.60
CA HIS A 112 -19.23 17.68 0.27
C HIS A 112 -19.47 16.48 1.19
N PHE A 113 -18.86 15.34 0.89
CA PHE A 113 -19.00 14.10 1.66
C PHE A 113 -17.86 13.87 2.64
N LEU A 114 -16.91 14.81 2.73
CA LEU A 114 -15.83 14.75 3.70
C LEU A 114 -16.37 14.91 5.12
N PRO A 115 -15.78 14.23 6.11
CA PRO A 115 -16.07 14.47 7.51
C PRO A 115 -15.76 15.92 7.88
N GLU A 116 -16.58 16.51 8.77
CA GLU A 116 -16.22 17.76 9.41
C GLU A 116 -14.93 17.58 10.22
N PRO A 117 -14.03 18.57 10.23
CA PRO A 117 -12.84 18.52 11.05
C PRO A 117 -13.26 18.46 12.53
N PRO A 118 -12.63 17.61 13.36
CA PRO A 118 -12.93 17.54 14.79
C PRO A 118 -12.79 18.93 15.44
N VAL A 119 -13.74 19.27 16.32
CA VAL A 119 -13.78 20.55 17.03
C VAL A 119 -12.70 20.62 18.13
N GLU A 120 -12.22 19.46 18.60
CA GLU A 120 -11.22 19.33 19.66
C GLU A 120 -10.16 18.31 19.23
N VAL A 121 -8.93 18.79 19.00
CA VAL A 121 -7.78 17.91 18.79
C VAL A 121 -7.21 17.60 20.17
N GLU A 122 -7.70 16.54 20.81
CA GLU A 122 -7.05 15.98 22.00
C GLU A 122 -5.75 15.27 21.58
N GLY A 123 -4.68 16.03 21.42
CA GLY A 123 -3.35 15.53 21.07
C GLY A 123 -2.32 16.65 20.99
N ASP A 124 -1.03 16.29 20.99
CA ASP A 124 0.14 17.18 20.85
C ASP A 124 0.25 17.78 19.43
N GLY A 125 -0.90 18.20 18.87
CA GLY A 125 -1.25 18.32 17.47
C GLY A 125 -0.20 19.00 16.62
N THR A 126 0.69 18.19 16.04
CA THR A 126 1.66 18.68 15.06
C THR A 126 0.93 18.95 13.74
N ALA A 127 1.42 19.91 12.95
CA ALA A 127 0.88 20.19 11.61
C ALA A 127 0.90 18.95 10.68
N LEU A 128 1.79 17.98 10.98
CA LEU A 128 1.90 16.71 10.27
C LEU A 128 0.66 15.83 10.48
N ASP A 129 0.15 15.73 11.72
CA ASP A 129 -1.06 14.94 12.03
C ASP A 129 -2.29 15.50 11.34
N GLY A 130 -2.39 16.82 11.20
CA GLY A 130 -3.47 17.46 10.44
C GLY A 130 -3.41 17.17 8.93
N ALA A 131 -2.21 17.04 8.35
CA ALA A 131 -2.06 16.66 6.96
C ALA A 131 -2.44 15.18 6.72
N LEU A 132 -1.99 14.28 7.59
CA LEU A 132 -2.33 12.85 7.52
C LEU A 132 -3.84 12.61 7.71
N ARG A 133 -4.48 13.33 8.63
CA ARG A 133 -5.93 13.23 8.82
C ARG A 133 -6.71 13.69 7.59
N ARG A 134 -6.32 14.81 6.98
CA ARG A 134 -6.96 15.29 5.74
C ARG A 134 -6.79 14.31 4.59
N SER A 135 -5.58 13.79 4.38
CA SER A 135 -5.34 12.80 3.32
C SER A 135 -6.11 11.50 3.58
N SER A 136 -6.21 11.07 4.84
CA SER A 136 -7.03 9.93 5.24
C SER A 136 -8.52 10.17 4.95
N ALA A 137 -9.08 11.34 5.28
CA ALA A 137 -10.47 11.67 4.99
C ALA A 137 -10.78 11.53 3.50
N TRP A 138 -9.92 12.11 2.66
CA TRP A 138 -10.04 12.03 1.21
C TRP A 138 -9.94 10.61 0.67
N ALA A 139 -8.90 9.87 1.08
CA ALA A 139 -8.67 8.51 0.61
C ALA A 139 -9.82 7.57 1.03
N THR A 140 -10.31 7.71 2.26
CA THR A 140 -11.41 6.92 2.80
C THR A 140 -12.72 7.24 2.08
N THR A 141 -13.08 8.51 1.93
CA THR A 141 -14.32 8.92 1.23
C THR A 141 -14.29 8.52 -0.25
N PHE A 142 -13.15 8.66 -0.92
CA PHE A 142 -12.99 8.22 -2.32
C PHE A 142 -13.07 6.70 -2.46
N SER A 143 -12.45 5.93 -1.56
CA SER A 143 -12.54 4.48 -1.57
C SER A 143 -13.97 4.00 -1.30
N ALA A 144 -14.67 4.66 -0.37
CA ALA A 144 -16.08 4.39 -0.08
C ALA A 144 -16.97 4.68 -1.29
N SER A 145 -16.76 5.78 -2.01
CA SER A 145 -17.57 6.10 -3.19
C SER A 145 -17.36 5.10 -4.33
N LEU A 146 -16.13 4.61 -4.55
CA LEU A 146 -15.85 3.57 -5.54
C LEU A 146 -16.48 2.22 -5.18
N GLU A 147 -16.49 1.86 -3.89
CA GLU A 147 -17.12 0.61 -3.45
C GLU A 147 -18.66 0.69 -3.59
N LEU A 148 -19.28 1.82 -3.24
CA LEU A 148 -20.71 2.04 -3.46
C LEU A 148 -21.07 2.06 -4.95
N ALA A 149 -20.21 2.62 -5.80
CA ALA A 149 -20.40 2.61 -7.24
C ALA A 149 -20.31 1.20 -7.83
N LYS A 150 -19.34 0.40 -7.34
CA LYS A 150 -19.19 -1.01 -7.69
C LYS A 150 -20.40 -1.85 -7.24
N GLN A 151 -21.05 -1.48 -6.15
CA GLN A 151 -22.29 -2.07 -5.65
C GLN A 151 -23.55 -1.53 -6.35
N ASN A 152 -23.38 -0.60 -7.30
CA ASN A 152 -24.45 0.03 -8.08
C ASN A 152 -25.48 0.77 -7.19
N GLU A 153 -25.02 1.36 -6.09
CA GLU A 153 -25.83 2.21 -5.20
C GLU A 153 -25.74 3.69 -5.59
N ILE A 154 -24.57 4.12 -6.08
CA ILE A 154 -24.30 5.49 -6.52
C ILE A 154 -23.64 5.51 -7.90
N ALA A 155 -23.75 6.62 -8.62
CA ALA A 155 -23.01 6.87 -9.84
C ALA A 155 -21.94 7.94 -9.62
N VAL A 156 -20.74 7.67 -10.14
CA VAL A 156 -19.57 8.54 -10.05
C VAL A 156 -19.30 9.13 -11.43
N HIS A 157 -19.21 10.45 -11.53
CA HIS A 157 -18.92 11.16 -12.77
C HIS A 157 -17.67 12.04 -12.61
N GLN A 158 -16.75 11.96 -13.57
CA GLN A 158 -15.57 12.82 -13.69
C GLN A 158 -15.37 13.14 -15.17
N GLU A 159 -15.33 14.43 -15.51
CA GLU A 159 -15.30 14.90 -16.90
C GLU A 159 -13.92 14.70 -17.55
N GLU A 160 -12.86 15.07 -16.84
CA GLU A 160 -11.46 14.97 -17.29
C GLU A 160 -10.57 14.45 -16.16
N PRO A 161 -9.36 13.92 -16.45
CA PRO A 161 -8.42 13.49 -15.42
C PRO A 161 -8.16 14.61 -14.40
N PHE A 162 -8.32 14.29 -13.12
CA PHE A 162 -8.16 15.22 -11.99
C PHE A 162 -9.18 16.38 -11.96
N ALA A 163 -10.23 16.36 -12.79
CA ALA A 163 -11.38 17.22 -12.61
C ALA A 163 -12.19 16.80 -11.37
N LYS A 164 -13.10 17.67 -10.95
CA LYS A 164 -14.00 17.42 -9.81
C LYS A 164 -14.77 16.11 -10.00
N VAL A 165 -14.88 15.35 -8.92
CA VAL A 165 -15.63 14.09 -8.89
C VAL A 165 -17.02 14.39 -8.33
N VAL A 166 -18.06 14.04 -9.09
CA VAL A 166 -19.46 14.22 -8.70
C VAL A 166 -20.08 12.88 -8.38
N LEU A 167 -20.74 12.78 -7.23
CA LEU A 167 -21.50 11.61 -6.80
C LEU A 167 -22.99 11.89 -6.98
N THR A 168 -23.72 10.94 -7.55
CA THR A 168 -25.17 11.02 -7.75
C THR A 168 -25.82 9.74 -7.23
N ALA A 169 -27.02 9.85 -6.63
CA ALA A 169 -27.78 8.67 -6.26
C ALA A 169 -28.26 7.94 -7.53
N ILE A 170 -28.17 6.61 -7.56
CA ILE A 170 -28.79 5.83 -8.64
C ILE A 170 -30.29 5.74 -8.33
N GLY A 171 -31.03 6.73 -8.80
CA GLY A 171 -32.49 6.69 -8.80
C GLY A 171 -33.00 5.66 -9.81
N GLN A 172 -33.89 4.78 -9.35
CA GLN A 172 -34.76 3.94 -10.18
C GLN A 172 -35.29 4.76 -11.36
N ARG A 173 -34.85 4.43 -12.58
CA ARG A 173 -35.45 4.94 -13.81
C ARG A 173 -36.90 4.43 -13.88
N ALA A 174 -37.84 5.32 -13.60
CA ALA A 174 -39.21 5.42 -14.11
C ALA A 174 -40.03 4.11 -14.25
N SER A 175 -41.04 3.95 -13.39
CA SER A 175 -42.27 3.26 -13.78
C SER A 175 -43.02 4.12 -14.79
N PRO A 176 -43.44 3.61 -15.96
CA PRO A 176 -44.66 4.06 -16.60
C PRO A 176 -45.90 3.59 -15.82
#